data_AF-A0A1L0D7J8-F1
#
_entry.id   AF-A0A1L0D7J8-F1
#
_cell.length_a   1.000
_cell.length_b   1.000
_cell.length_c   1.000
_cell.angle_alpha   90.00
_cell.angle_beta   90.00
_cell.angle_gamma   90.00
#
_symmetry.space_group_name_H-M   'P 1'
#
loop_
_entity.id
_entity.type
_entity.pdbx_description
1 polymer ?
#
loop_
_entity_poly.entity_id
_entity_poly.type
_entity_poly.pdbx_seq_one_letter_code
_entity_poly.pdbx_strand_id
1 'polypeptide(L)'
;MHWKTLVASIFLWCFTYAVDITQDTVLLSPINLQLGSLHVYPDVYYSIVNNLLTAITGNLQVDSGGAFYVTATNLLAASASLTSGTLLNNGDIAFNSTRSTVVSSYSMISIGSFVNNGNMWLGTASFSLTPPITLGSATSFTNNGKIYMRQERGLPSLLSITNTLGT
;
A
#
# COMPACT_ATOMS: atom_id res chain seq x y z
N MET A 1 -18.35 -13.36 52.96
CA MET A 1 -18.98 -13.57 51.64
C MET A 1 -18.22 -12.70 50.65
N HIS A 2 -17.28 -13.27 49.88
CA HIS A 2 -16.43 -12.53 48.94
C HIS A 2 -16.95 -12.72 47.51
N TRP A 3 -17.57 -11.68 46.95
CA TRP A 3 -17.98 -11.65 45.54
C TRP A 3 -16.77 -11.21 44.71
N LYS A 4 -16.23 -12.11 43.88
CA LYS A 4 -15.25 -11.77 42.86
C LYS A 4 -15.99 -11.25 41.63
N THR A 5 -15.80 -9.98 41.28
CA THR A 5 -16.28 -9.41 40.02
C THR A 5 -15.46 -9.99 38.86
N LEU A 6 -16.10 -10.76 37.99
CA LEU A 6 -15.55 -11.16 36.69
C LEU A 6 -15.73 -9.98 35.73
N VAL A 7 -14.61 -9.39 35.30
CA VAL A 7 -14.59 -8.46 34.15
C VAL A 7 -14.42 -9.32 32.91
N ALA A 8 -15.46 -9.38 32.07
CA ALA A 8 -15.39 -10.03 30.77
C ALA A 8 -14.78 -9.04 29.76
N SER A 9 -13.53 -9.26 29.37
CA SER A 9 -12.90 -8.54 28.26
C SER A 9 -13.45 -9.07 26.93
N ILE A 10 -14.26 -8.27 26.24
CA ILE A 10 -14.70 -8.57 24.87
C ILE A 10 -13.53 -8.28 23.93
N PHE A 11 -12.91 -9.33 23.38
CA PHE A 11 -11.93 -9.21 22.32
C PHE A 11 -12.69 -9.02 21.00
N LEU A 12 -12.62 -7.85 20.39
CA LEU A 12 -13.16 -7.60 19.05
C LEU A 12 -12.17 -8.17 18.02
N TRP A 13 -12.45 -9.35 17.47
CA TRP A 13 -11.65 -9.91 16.39
C TRP A 13 -12.01 -9.20 15.09
N CYS A 14 -11.18 -8.27 14.63
CA CYS A 14 -11.31 -7.68 13.31
C CYS A 14 -10.72 -8.67 12.29
N PHE A 15 -11.55 -9.45 11.61
CA PHE A 15 -11.10 -10.32 10.52
C PHE A 15 -10.85 -9.47 9.27
N THR A 16 -9.67 -9.61 8.69
CA THR A 16 -9.39 -9.11 7.33
C THR A 16 -9.58 -10.24 6.33
N TYR A 17 -10.30 -9.97 5.25
CA TYR A 17 -10.55 -10.96 4.20
C TYR A 17 -9.55 -10.78 3.06
N ALA A 18 -9.17 -11.89 2.42
CA ALA A 18 -8.50 -11.84 1.14
C ALA A 18 -9.45 -11.22 0.10
N VAL A 19 -8.89 -10.47 -0.84
CA VAL A 19 -9.63 -9.77 -1.90
C VAL A 19 -9.03 -10.15 -3.23
N ASP A 20 -9.85 -10.77 -4.07
CA ASP A 20 -9.53 -11.11 -5.45
C ASP A 20 -10.25 -10.13 -6.37
N ILE A 21 -9.50 -9.49 -7.26
CA ILE A 21 -10.02 -8.54 -8.24
C ILE A 21 -10.00 -9.23 -9.59
N THR A 22 -11.17 -9.69 -10.03
CA THR A 22 -11.39 -10.40 -11.30
C THR A 22 -12.14 -9.56 -12.33
N GLN A 23 -12.46 -8.32 -11.98
CA GLN A 23 -13.10 -7.31 -12.85
C GLN A 23 -12.69 -5.93 -12.38
N ASP A 24 -12.76 -4.96 -13.28
CA ASP A 24 -12.49 -3.56 -12.96
C ASP A 24 -13.32 -3.10 -11.76
N THR A 25 -12.61 -2.60 -10.75
CA THR A 25 -13.20 -2.22 -9.47
C THR A 25 -12.69 -0.85 -9.06
N VAL A 26 -13.60 0.07 -8.75
CA VAL A 26 -13.29 1.41 -8.25
C VAL A 26 -13.94 1.61 -6.89
N LEU A 27 -13.14 2.01 -5.91
CA LEU A 27 -13.62 2.40 -4.59
C LEU A 27 -13.36 3.89 -4.35
N LEU A 28 -14.43 4.64 -4.12
CA LEU A 28 -14.38 6.09 -3.97
C LEU A 28 -14.48 6.50 -2.49
N SER A 29 -13.51 7.29 -2.04
CA SER A 29 -13.45 7.91 -0.72
C SER A 29 -13.56 6.96 0.49
N PRO A 30 -12.98 5.74 0.49
CA PRO A 30 -12.91 4.95 1.71
C PRO A 30 -11.99 5.67 2.70
N ILE A 31 -12.47 5.99 3.90
CA ILE A 31 -11.64 6.70 4.89
C ILE A 31 -10.43 5.83 5.26
N ASN A 32 -10.69 4.64 5.82
CA ASN A 32 -9.68 3.64 6.12
C ASN A 32 -10.14 2.31 5.52
N LEU A 33 -9.29 1.68 4.72
CA LEU A 33 -9.55 0.38 4.12
C LEU A 33 -8.51 -0.61 4.64
N GLN A 34 -8.97 -1.74 5.17
CA GLN A 34 -8.10 -2.83 5.59
C GLN A 34 -8.39 -4.06 4.74
N LEU A 35 -7.35 -4.55 4.06
CA LEU A 35 -7.40 -5.71 3.18
C LEU A 35 -6.52 -6.81 3.79
N GLY A 36 -6.93 -8.07 3.64
CA GLY A 36 -6.08 -9.22 3.92
C GLY A 36 -5.01 -9.34 2.83
N SER A 37 -4.94 -10.49 2.15
CA SER A 37 -4.21 -10.58 0.89
C SER A 37 -4.99 -9.89 -0.23
N LEU A 38 -4.31 -9.20 -1.14
CA LEU A 38 -4.88 -8.61 -2.34
C LEU A 38 -4.26 -9.27 -3.57
N HIS A 39 -5.09 -9.84 -4.43
CA HIS A 39 -4.68 -10.35 -5.75
C HIS A 39 -5.47 -9.63 -6.84
N VAL A 40 -4.75 -8.95 -7.73
CA VAL A 40 -5.30 -8.38 -8.96
C VAL A 40 -4.94 -9.29 -10.13
N TYR A 41 -5.96 -9.88 -10.77
CA TYR A 41 -5.81 -10.79 -11.90
C TYR A 41 -5.40 -10.03 -13.19
N PRO A 42 -5.00 -10.75 -14.25
CA PRO A 42 -4.68 -10.14 -15.53
C PRO A 42 -5.83 -9.30 -16.10
N ASP A 43 -5.46 -8.26 -16.84
CA ASP A 43 -6.33 -7.39 -17.65
C ASP A 43 -7.46 -6.67 -16.89
N VAL A 44 -7.35 -6.56 -15.56
CA VAL A 44 -8.30 -5.83 -14.70
C VAL A 44 -7.57 -4.90 -13.74
N TYR A 45 -8.26 -3.89 -13.24
CA TYR A 45 -7.69 -2.98 -12.25
C TYR A 45 -8.51 -2.87 -10.96
N TYR A 46 -7.80 -2.59 -9.87
CA TYR A 46 -8.39 -2.10 -8.63
C TYR A 46 -7.91 -0.69 -8.34
N SER A 47 -8.85 0.26 -8.32
CA SER A 47 -8.57 1.67 -8.11
C SER A 47 -9.23 2.17 -6.84
N ILE A 48 -8.43 2.69 -5.92
CA ILE A 48 -8.88 3.35 -4.71
C ILE A 48 -8.61 4.85 -4.89
N VAL A 49 -9.67 5.65 -4.81
CA VAL A 49 -9.59 7.09 -5.01
C VAL A 49 -9.94 7.79 -3.71
N ASN A 50 -9.03 8.62 -3.21
CA ASN A 50 -9.10 9.35 -1.95
C ASN A 50 -9.23 8.44 -0.72
N ASN A 51 -8.18 8.32 0.06
CA ASN A 51 -8.25 7.56 1.31
C ASN A 51 -7.24 8.09 2.31
N LEU A 52 -7.55 7.98 3.60
CA LEU A 52 -6.55 8.24 4.63
C LEU A 52 -5.48 7.15 4.59
N LEU A 53 -5.92 5.88 4.52
CA LEU A 53 -5.04 4.72 4.43
C LEU A 53 -5.74 3.49 3.83
N THR A 54 -5.03 2.78 2.94
CA THR A 54 -5.33 1.39 2.57
C THR A 54 -4.22 0.53 3.14
N ALA A 55 -4.55 -0.32 4.11
CA ALA A 55 -3.61 -1.23 4.75
C ALA A 55 -3.82 -2.65 4.22
N ILE A 56 -2.79 -3.23 3.63
CA ILE A 56 -2.74 -4.62 3.16
C ILE A 56 -1.99 -5.43 4.23
N THR A 57 -2.70 -6.34 4.88
CA THR A 57 -2.16 -7.14 6.00
C THR A 57 -1.74 -8.55 5.56
N GLY A 58 -1.91 -8.90 4.29
CA GLY A 58 -1.46 -10.16 3.68
C GLY A 58 -0.50 -9.92 2.51
N ASN A 59 -0.55 -10.81 1.53
CA ASN A 59 0.26 -10.67 0.31
C ASN A 59 -0.35 -9.64 -0.63
N LEU A 60 0.48 -8.90 -1.37
CA LEU A 60 0.06 -8.12 -2.53
C LEU A 60 0.58 -8.80 -3.79
N GLN A 61 -0.33 -9.25 -4.64
CA GLN A 61 -0.03 -9.80 -5.96
C GLN A 61 -0.76 -9.02 -7.04
N VAL A 62 -0.01 -8.50 -8.01
CA VAL A 62 -0.55 -7.88 -9.22
C VAL A 62 -0.01 -8.65 -10.42
N ASP A 63 -0.88 -9.36 -11.11
CA ASP A 63 -0.48 -10.18 -12.26
C ASP A 63 -0.19 -9.32 -13.50
N SER A 64 0.45 -9.92 -14.50
CA SER A 64 0.74 -9.24 -15.76
C SER A 64 -0.55 -8.75 -16.44
N GLY A 65 -0.56 -7.51 -16.90
CA GLY A 65 -1.76 -6.84 -17.43
C GLY A 65 -2.72 -6.31 -16.36
N GLY A 66 -2.60 -6.77 -15.11
CA GLY A 66 -3.38 -6.27 -13.98
C GLY A 66 -2.81 -4.96 -13.42
N ALA A 67 -3.64 -4.20 -12.69
CA ALA A 67 -3.20 -2.96 -12.08
C ALA A 67 -3.82 -2.63 -10.71
N PHE A 68 -3.02 -2.05 -9.82
CA PHE A 68 -3.45 -1.57 -8.52
C PHE A 68 -3.13 -0.07 -8.34
N TYR A 69 -4.17 0.72 -8.12
CA TYR A 69 -4.07 2.17 -8.03
C TYR A 69 -4.57 2.71 -6.69
N VAL A 70 -3.82 3.64 -6.11
CA VAL A 70 -4.22 4.43 -4.95
C VAL A 70 -3.96 5.89 -5.28
N THR A 71 -5.02 6.65 -5.54
CA THR A 71 -4.90 8.00 -6.11
C THR A 71 -5.67 9.03 -5.31
N ALA A 72 -5.15 10.26 -5.27
CA ALA A 72 -5.85 11.39 -4.69
C ALA A 72 -6.35 12.31 -5.79
N THR A 73 -7.60 12.73 -5.63
CA THR A 73 -8.14 13.96 -6.19
C THR A 73 -7.90 15.11 -5.21
N ASN A 74 -8.03 16.34 -5.70
CA ASN A 74 -7.70 17.55 -4.96
C ASN A 74 -8.28 17.52 -3.52
N LEU A 75 -7.53 18.03 -2.53
CA LEU A 75 -7.92 18.15 -1.11
C LEU A 75 -7.93 16.87 -0.24
N LEU A 76 -7.73 15.67 -0.79
CA LEU A 76 -7.77 14.43 0.00
C LEU A 76 -6.44 13.66 -0.06
N ALA A 77 -6.11 12.94 1.01
CA ALA A 77 -4.97 12.04 1.00
C ALA A 77 -5.24 10.84 0.08
N ALA A 78 -4.16 10.16 -0.28
CA ALA A 78 -4.25 8.79 -0.77
C ALA A 78 -3.04 8.04 -0.27
N SER A 79 -3.17 7.16 0.71
CA SER A 79 -2.03 6.46 1.32
C SER A 79 -2.21 4.96 1.22
N ALA A 80 -1.10 4.24 1.11
CA ALA A 80 -1.09 2.78 1.04
C ALA A 80 -0.01 2.22 1.95
N SER A 81 -0.32 1.16 2.67
CA SER A 81 0.67 0.42 3.45
C SER A 81 0.54 -1.08 3.24
N LEU A 82 1.70 -1.73 3.27
CA LEU A 82 1.88 -3.17 3.41
C LEU A 82 3.00 -3.35 4.43
N THR A 83 2.74 -4.09 5.51
CA THR A 83 3.69 -4.28 6.62
C THR A 83 3.91 -5.77 6.95
N SER A 84 3.44 -6.64 6.07
CA SER A 84 3.42 -8.10 6.21
C SER A 84 3.39 -8.75 4.84
N GLY A 85 3.29 -10.08 4.80
CA GLY A 85 3.22 -10.86 3.55
C GLY A 85 4.41 -10.64 2.61
N THR A 86 4.17 -10.97 1.35
CA THR A 86 5.05 -10.71 0.21
C THR A 86 4.45 -9.64 -0.70
N LEU A 87 5.30 -9.01 -1.50
CA LEU A 87 4.88 -8.17 -2.62
C LEU A 87 5.41 -8.80 -3.91
N LEU A 88 4.50 -9.13 -4.83
CA LEU A 88 4.82 -9.59 -6.17
C LEU A 88 4.08 -8.71 -7.19
N ASN A 89 4.81 -7.86 -7.89
CA ASN A 89 4.27 -7.03 -8.96
C ASN A 89 4.77 -7.48 -10.33
N ASN A 90 3.89 -8.05 -11.14
CA ASN A 90 4.11 -8.36 -12.56
C ASN A 90 3.36 -7.40 -13.49
N GLY A 91 2.49 -6.54 -12.95
CA GLY A 91 1.69 -5.56 -13.68
C GLY A 91 2.05 -4.12 -13.29
N ASP A 92 1.02 -3.29 -13.08
CA ASP A 92 1.19 -1.87 -12.73
C ASP A 92 0.71 -1.56 -11.31
N ILE A 93 1.59 -1.00 -10.48
CA ILE A 93 1.21 -0.37 -9.21
C ILE A 93 1.41 1.13 -9.36
N ALA A 94 0.35 1.93 -9.17
CA ALA A 94 0.47 3.39 -9.23
C ALA A 94 -0.16 4.05 -8.01
N PHE A 95 0.67 4.73 -7.23
CA PHE A 95 0.24 5.53 -6.09
C PHE A 95 0.51 7.00 -6.38
N ASN A 96 -0.55 7.81 -6.45
CA ASN A 96 -0.43 9.17 -6.94
C ASN A 96 -1.27 10.16 -6.15
N SER A 97 -0.58 11.07 -5.46
CA SER A 97 -1.17 12.18 -4.73
C SER A 97 -0.62 13.52 -5.17
N THR A 98 -0.02 13.61 -6.36
CA THR A 98 0.62 14.85 -6.87
C THR A 98 -0.31 16.06 -6.90
N ARG A 99 -1.63 15.83 -7.07
CA ARG A 99 -2.68 16.84 -7.07
C ARG A 99 -3.26 17.15 -5.67
N SER A 100 -2.82 16.46 -4.63
CA SER A 100 -3.33 16.63 -3.27
C SER A 100 -2.74 17.86 -2.56
N THR A 101 -3.49 18.37 -1.60
CA THR A 101 -3.01 19.33 -0.59
C THR A 101 -2.64 18.65 0.72
N VAL A 102 -3.01 17.37 0.89
CA VAL A 102 -2.69 16.54 2.06
C VAL A 102 -1.53 15.63 1.71
N VAL A 103 -0.55 15.52 2.61
CA VAL A 103 0.60 14.65 2.41
C VAL A 103 0.16 13.19 2.54
N SER A 104 0.42 12.40 1.50
CA SER A 104 0.25 10.95 1.50
C SER A 104 1.51 10.21 1.92
N SER A 105 1.35 8.97 2.38
CA SER A 105 2.46 8.04 2.58
C SER A 105 2.22 6.72 1.85
N TYR A 106 3.28 6.20 1.22
CA TYR A 106 3.33 4.91 0.54
C TYR A 106 4.40 4.04 1.21
N SER A 107 3.97 3.12 2.06
CA SER A 107 4.87 2.27 2.85
C SER A 107 4.69 0.80 2.48
N MET A 108 5.49 0.30 1.55
CA MET A 108 5.43 -1.08 1.08
C MET A 108 6.61 -1.87 1.67
N ILE A 109 6.43 -2.36 2.89
CA ILE A 109 7.43 -3.10 3.67
C ILE A 109 6.95 -4.54 3.85
N SER A 110 7.44 -5.44 3.01
CA SER A 110 7.14 -6.87 3.12
C SER A 110 7.97 -7.54 4.21
N ILE A 111 7.41 -8.53 4.91
CA ILE A 111 8.20 -9.41 5.80
C ILE A 111 8.80 -10.59 5.03
N GLY A 112 8.22 -10.93 3.88
CA GLY A 112 8.80 -11.87 2.92
C GLY A 112 9.57 -11.14 1.83
N SER A 113 9.45 -11.64 0.61
CA SER A 113 10.06 -11.03 -0.57
C SER A 113 9.27 -9.82 -1.08
N PHE A 114 10.03 -8.84 -1.58
CA PHE A 114 9.55 -7.77 -2.43
C PHE A 114 10.10 -8.01 -3.84
N VAL A 115 9.23 -8.32 -4.79
CA VAL A 115 9.59 -8.56 -6.19
C VAL A 115 8.79 -7.62 -7.09
N ASN A 116 9.49 -6.75 -7.80
CA ASN A 116 8.92 -5.92 -8.85
C ASN A 116 9.47 -6.31 -10.23
N ASN A 117 8.66 -7.00 -11.02
CA ASN A 117 8.92 -7.31 -12.43
C ASN A 117 8.21 -6.33 -13.38
N GLY A 118 7.10 -5.71 -12.93
CA GLY A 118 6.32 -4.75 -13.69
C GLY A 118 6.73 -3.29 -13.45
N ASN A 119 5.75 -2.39 -13.37
CA ASN A 119 6.00 -0.96 -13.13
C ASN A 119 5.42 -0.49 -11.79
N MET A 120 6.18 0.36 -11.11
CA MET A 120 5.70 1.16 -9.99
C MET A 120 5.80 2.64 -10.31
N TRP A 121 4.70 3.38 -10.10
CA TRP A 121 4.61 4.82 -10.33
C TRP A 121 4.19 5.52 -9.06
N LEU A 122 5.11 6.22 -8.40
CA LEU A 122 4.92 6.76 -7.07
C LEU A 122 5.05 8.29 -7.11
N GLY A 123 3.94 8.99 -6.92
CA GLY A 123 3.85 10.44 -6.99
C GLY A 123 3.35 11.05 -5.70
N THR A 124 4.09 12.00 -5.13
CA THR A 124 3.72 12.73 -3.92
C THR A 124 3.48 14.22 -4.19
N ALA A 125 2.58 14.83 -3.42
CA ALA A 125 2.22 16.24 -3.56
C ALA A 125 3.38 17.20 -3.22
N SER A 126 4.05 17.00 -2.10
CA SER A 126 5.00 17.97 -1.58
C SER A 126 6.01 17.34 -0.63
N PHE A 127 6.97 18.16 -0.19
CA PHE A 127 7.89 17.83 0.89
C PHE A 127 7.19 17.17 2.09
N SER A 128 7.86 16.17 2.67
CA SER A 128 7.48 15.51 3.92
C SER A 128 8.70 15.37 4.83
N LEU A 129 8.52 15.64 6.14
CA LEU A 129 9.56 15.48 7.16
C LEU A 129 9.93 14.02 7.40
N THR A 130 8.97 13.11 7.22
CA THR A 130 9.19 11.66 7.21
C THR A 130 9.20 11.14 5.78
N PRO A 131 9.88 10.04 5.46
CA PRO A 131 9.89 9.50 4.11
C PRO A 131 8.46 9.22 3.62
N PRO A 132 7.98 9.92 2.58
CA PRO A 132 6.62 9.71 2.09
C PRO A 132 6.54 8.45 1.22
N ILE A 133 7.70 7.91 0.80
CA ILE A 133 7.82 6.65 0.08
C ILE A 133 8.85 5.80 0.82
N THR A 134 8.42 4.63 1.25
CA THR A 134 9.25 3.59 1.85
C THR A 134 8.97 2.28 1.16
N LEU A 135 9.99 1.68 0.54
CA LEU A 135 9.92 0.36 -0.08
C LEU A 135 10.90 -0.56 0.65
N GLY A 136 10.50 -1.79 0.93
CA GLY A 136 11.44 -2.72 1.50
C GLY A 136 10.93 -4.12 1.73
N SER A 137 11.87 -4.95 2.16
CA SER A 137 11.65 -6.36 2.50
C SER A 137 12.47 -6.74 3.71
N ALA A 138 11.96 -7.68 4.50
CA ALA A 138 12.80 -8.33 5.47
C ALA A 138 13.72 -9.37 4.80
N THR A 139 13.21 -10.21 3.89
CA THR A 139 14.01 -11.34 3.36
C THR A 139 14.75 -11.05 2.06
N SER A 140 14.11 -10.41 1.07
CA SER A 140 14.74 -10.15 -0.23
C SER A 140 14.03 -9.06 -1.01
N PHE A 141 14.81 -8.16 -1.61
CA PHE A 141 14.31 -7.10 -2.48
C PHE A 141 14.86 -7.31 -3.88
N THR A 142 13.98 -7.56 -4.85
CA THR A 142 14.35 -7.72 -6.27
C THR A 142 13.51 -6.79 -7.13
N ASN A 143 14.18 -5.99 -7.94
CA ASN A 143 13.54 -5.13 -8.92
C ASN A 143 14.12 -5.43 -10.31
N ASN A 144 13.34 -6.13 -11.13
CA ASN A 144 13.64 -6.38 -12.54
C ASN A 144 12.93 -5.37 -13.46
N GLY A 145 11.87 -4.73 -12.95
CA GLY A 145 11.07 -3.76 -13.68
C GLY A 145 11.42 -2.31 -13.38
N LYS A 146 10.43 -1.41 -13.55
CA LYS A 146 10.60 0.03 -13.36
C LYS A 146 10.05 0.48 -12.01
N ILE A 147 10.78 1.34 -11.33
CA ILE A 147 10.26 2.15 -10.22
C ILE A 147 10.51 3.61 -10.59
N TYR A 148 9.43 4.37 -10.76
CA TYR A 148 9.47 5.81 -11.01
C TYR A 148 8.88 6.55 -9.84
N MET A 149 9.63 7.52 -9.33
CA MET A 149 9.22 8.35 -8.21
C MET A 149 9.26 9.82 -8.61
N ARG A 150 8.26 10.60 -8.20
CA ARG A 150 8.28 12.06 -8.34
C ARG A 150 7.67 12.75 -7.14
N GLN A 151 8.15 13.95 -6.88
CA GLN A 151 7.54 14.91 -5.97
C GLN A 151 7.16 16.15 -6.76
N GLU A 152 5.93 16.63 -6.59
CA GLU A 152 5.41 17.73 -7.40
C GLU A 152 6.02 19.09 -7.02
N ARG A 153 6.19 19.38 -5.73
CA ARG A 153 6.68 20.68 -5.24
C ARG A 153 7.40 20.61 -3.89
N GLY A 154 8.06 21.71 -3.50
CA GLY A 154 8.74 21.84 -2.21
C GLY A 154 10.16 21.26 -2.20
N LEU A 155 10.79 21.25 -1.02
CA LEU A 155 12.12 20.69 -0.81
C LEU A 155 12.12 19.18 -1.07
N PRO A 156 13.24 18.59 -1.54
CA PRO A 156 13.32 17.14 -1.71
C PRO A 156 13.00 16.37 -0.42
N SER A 157 12.09 15.40 -0.49
CA SER A 157 11.83 14.48 0.62
C SER A 157 12.85 13.34 0.63
N LEU A 158 13.12 12.81 1.81
CA LEU A 158 13.90 11.57 1.94
C LEU A 158 13.10 10.38 1.40
N LEU A 159 13.75 9.47 0.69
CA LEU A 159 13.19 8.21 0.24
C LEU A 159 13.89 7.08 0.98
N SER A 160 13.17 6.01 1.30
CA SER A 160 13.74 4.83 1.95
C SER A 160 13.52 3.59 1.10
N ILE A 161 14.63 2.92 0.74
CA ILE A 161 14.62 1.59 0.10
C ILE A 161 15.52 0.70 0.94
N THR A 162 14.96 -0.37 1.51
CA THR A 162 15.69 -1.21 2.47
C THR A 162 15.49 -2.70 2.23
N ASN A 163 16.51 -3.48 2.57
CA ASN A 163 16.43 -4.92 2.71
C ASN A 163 17.11 -5.27 4.04
N THR A 164 16.36 -5.74 5.04
CA THR A 164 16.88 -5.77 6.42
C THR A 164 17.62 -7.07 6.78
N LEU A 165 17.21 -8.21 6.25
CA LEU A 165 17.79 -9.54 6.55
C LEU A 165 18.27 -10.29 5.30
N GLY A 166 18.02 -9.78 4.10
CA GLY A 166 18.48 -10.40 2.85
C GLY A 166 19.92 -10.06 2.48
N THR A 167 20.61 -11.01 1.86
CA THR A 167 21.94 -10.84 1.23
C THR A 167 21.89 -10.08 -0.08
#